data_AF-A0A024GXE3-F1
#
_entry.id   AF-A0A024GXE3-F1
#
_cell.length_a   1.000
_cell.length_b   1.000
_cell.length_c   1.000
_cell.angle_alpha   90.00
_cell.angle_beta   90.00
_cell.angle_gamma   90.00
#
_symmetry.space_group_name_H-M   'P 1'
#
loop_
_entity.id
_entity.type
_entity.pdbx_description
1 polymer ?
#
loop_
_entity_poly.entity_id
_entity_poly.type
_entity_poly.pdbx_seq_one_letter_code
_entity_poly.pdbx_strand_id
1 'polypeptide(L)'
;MKSLETERLILRTWEPEDAGFVLDLYSRWEVQRFIGNHPQVMRERAEAEERIRLWQAMDNPFHGAWAVQLKEAVRLKEPIPSNTAAPLAGTLLLKSIPASGEELPLQPSGDTEIGWHFHPDHWGHGYATEAAAAVLAYAFDGGLERVIAVTAPANTASQRVCLRIGMTHLGQTKRYYNATCELFEAAPDQLHPG
;
A
#
# COMPACT_ATOMS: atom_id res chain seq x y z
N MET A 1 -13.83 3.54 7.77
CA MET A 1 -12.37 3.34 7.90
C MET A 1 -11.79 4.49 8.74
N LYS A 2 -10.90 4.20 9.69
CA LYS A 2 -10.29 5.22 10.54
C LYS A 2 -9.17 5.94 9.79
N SER A 3 -9.13 7.27 9.85
CA SER A 3 -7.98 8.06 9.39
C SER A 3 -6.81 7.85 10.34
N LEU A 4 -5.59 7.70 9.80
CA LEU A 4 -4.36 7.59 10.58
C LEU A 4 -3.51 8.82 10.33
N GLU A 5 -2.77 9.24 11.35
CA GLU A 5 -1.83 10.35 11.25
C GLU A 5 -0.46 9.94 11.76
N THR A 6 0.55 10.50 11.12
CA THR A 6 1.95 10.34 11.47
C THR A 6 2.59 11.72 11.60
N GLU A 7 3.91 11.78 11.77
CA GLU A 7 4.63 13.04 11.81
C GLU A 7 4.44 13.83 10.51
N ARG A 8 4.55 13.16 9.36
CA ARG A 8 4.58 13.82 8.04
C ARG A 8 3.37 13.52 7.17
N LEU A 9 2.57 12.50 7.51
CA LEU A 9 1.52 11.97 6.64
C LEU A 9 0.14 11.95 7.32
N ILE A 10 -0.89 12.12 6.51
CA ILE A 10 -2.28 11.80 6.81
C ILE A 10 -2.68 10.65 5.89
N LEU A 11 -3.13 9.54 6.47
CA LEU A 11 -3.69 8.41 5.75
C LEU A 11 -5.21 8.48 5.87
N ARG A 12 -5.86 8.91 4.80
CA ARG A 12 -7.32 9.15 4.77
C ARG A 12 -8.01 8.24 3.76
N THR A 13 -9.34 8.22 3.83
CA THR A 13 -10.17 7.57 2.80
C THR A 13 -9.94 8.25 1.44
N TRP A 14 -9.98 7.45 0.38
CA TRP A 14 -10.02 7.96 -1.00
C TRP A 14 -11.31 8.72 -1.28
N GLU A 15 -11.21 9.80 -2.04
CA GLU A 15 -12.35 10.60 -2.52
C GLU A 15 -12.42 10.54 -4.06
N PRO A 16 -13.61 10.63 -4.68
CA PRO A 16 -13.75 10.63 -6.14
C PRO A 16 -12.88 11.67 -6.86
N GLU A 17 -12.63 12.80 -6.21
CA GLU A 17 -11.79 13.90 -6.68
C GLU A 17 -10.31 13.48 -6.83
N ASP A 18 -9.86 12.48 -6.07
CA ASP A 18 -8.49 11.97 -6.11
C ASP A 18 -8.21 11.12 -7.39
N ALA A 19 -9.23 10.85 -8.21
CA ALA A 19 -9.10 10.02 -9.42
C ALA A 19 -8.00 10.52 -10.37
N GLY A 20 -7.74 11.84 -10.42
CA GLY A 20 -6.64 12.41 -11.20
C GLY A 20 -5.27 11.91 -10.73
N PHE A 21 -5.05 11.86 -9.40
CA PHE A 21 -3.83 11.33 -8.82
C PHE A 21 -3.71 9.81 -9.00
N VAL A 22 -4.80 9.08 -8.82
CA VAL A 22 -4.82 7.61 -9.03
C VAL A 22 -4.44 7.26 -10.47
N LEU A 23 -5.01 7.98 -11.45
CA LEU A 23 -4.67 7.81 -12.85
C LEU A 23 -3.19 8.10 -13.11
N ASP A 24 -2.68 9.24 -12.65
CA ASP A 24 -1.26 9.59 -12.82
C ASP A 24 -0.34 8.53 -12.21
N LEU A 25 -0.58 8.13 -10.96
CA LEU A 25 0.18 7.11 -10.26
C LEU A 25 0.22 5.77 -11.02
N TYR A 26 -0.94 5.27 -11.48
CA TYR A 26 -1.03 3.96 -12.12
C TYR A 26 -0.82 3.98 -13.64
N SER A 27 -0.73 5.14 -14.27
CA SER A 27 -0.30 5.27 -15.67
C SER A 27 1.20 5.02 -15.86
N ARG A 28 1.96 5.00 -14.76
CA ARG A 28 3.42 4.88 -14.74
C ARG A 28 3.87 3.43 -14.72
N TRP A 29 4.66 3.05 -15.71
CA TRP A 29 5.22 1.70 -15.78
C TRP A 29 6.18 1.40 -14.63
N GLU A 30 6.99 2.37 -14.18
CA GLU A 30 7.88 2.13 -13.03
C GLU A 30 7.13 1.77 -11.73
N VAL A 31 5.87 2.17 -11.62
CA VAL A 31 4.95 1.81 -10.53
C VAL A 31 4.28 0.47 -10.82
N GLN A 32 3.64 0.33 -11.98
CA GLN A 32 2.80 -0.83 -12.31
C GLN A 32 3.56 -2.14 -12.54
N ARG A 33 4.81 -2.10 -13.00
CA ARG A 33 5.59 -3.30 -13.39
C ARG A 33 5.73 -4.40 -12.33
N PHE A 34 5.41 -4.11 -11.07
CA PHE A 34 5.46 -5.05 -9.95
C PHE A 34 4.09 -5.34 -9.33
N ILE A 35 3.00 -4.84 -9.91
CA ILE A 35 1.66 -4.91 -9.33
C ILE A 35 0.83 -5.95 -10.08
N GLY A 36 0.37 -6.96 -9.33
CA GLY A 36 -0.39 -8.08 -9.87
C GLY A 36 0.46 -9.03 -10.71
N ASN A 37 -0.19 -10.08 -11.23
CA ASN A 37 0.47 -11.12 -12.04
C ASN A 37 0.58 -10.74 -13.53
N HIS A 38 -0.27 -9.82 -13.99
CA HIS A 38 -0.24 -9.27 -15.35
C HIS A 38 -0.23 -7.73 -15.28
N PRO A 39 0.94 -7.12 -15.02
CA PRO A 39 1.07 -5.67 -14.91
C PRO A 39 0.52 -4.92 -16.13
N GLN A 40 -0.33 -3.94 -15.90
CA GLN A 40 -0.88 -3.07 -16.95
C GLN A 40 -1.02 -1.65 -16.43
N VAL A 41 -0.60 -0.67 -17.24
CA VAL A 41 -0.79 0.74 -16.90
C VAL A 41 -2.26 1.13 -17.02
N MET A 42 -2.72 1.97 -16.09
CA MET A 42 -4.03 2.59 -16.14
C MET A 42 -4.04 3.65 -17.24
N ARG A 43 -5.12 3.73 -18.03
CA ARG A 43 -5.19 4.64 -19.18
C ARG A 43 -6.30 5.67 -19.06
N GLU A 44 -7.44 5.26 -18.52
CA GLU A 44 -8.63 6.09 -18.47
C GLU A 44 -8.96 6.54 -17.04
N ARG A 45 -9.48 7.76 -16.89
CA ARG A 45 -9.95 8.29 -15.59
C ARG A 45 -11.04 7.40 -14.98
N ALA A 46 -11.87 6.76 -15.80
CA ALA A 46 -12.91 5.84 -15.35
C ALA A 46 -12.33 4.60 -14.62
N GLU A 47 -11.16 4.11 -15.01
CA GLU A 47 -10.47 3.02 -14.31
C GLU A 47 -10.02 3.46 -12.91
N ALA A 48 -9.61 4.72 -12.79
CA ALA A 48 -9.17 5.33 -11.53
C ALA A 48 -10.35 5.54 -10.58
N GLU A 49 -11.47 6.04 -11.09
CA GLU A 49 -12.73 6.18 -10.33
C GLU A 49 -13.23 4.82 -9.85
N GLU A 50 -13.21 3.80 -10.71
CA GLU A 50 -13.61 2.45 -10.33
C GLU A 50 -12.68 1.86 -9.26
N ARG A 51 -11.36 2.09 -9.38
CA ARG A 51 -10.41 1.69 -8.33
C ARG A 51 -10.76 2.33 -6.98
N ILE A 52 -11.10 3.62 -6.96
CA ILE A 52 -11.52 4.33 -5.75
C ILE A 52 -12.80 3.73 -5.17
N ARG A 53 -13.80 3.43 -6.00
CA ARG A 53 -15.03 2.75 -5.54
C ARG A 53 -14.72 1.40 -4.90
N LEU A 54 -13.87 0.58 -5.52
CA LEU A 54 -13.45 -0.71 -4.98
C LEU A 54 -12.73 -0.58 -3.64
N TRP A 55 -11.89 0.45 -3.47
CA TRP A 55 -11.24 0.74 -2.19
C TRP A 55 -12.22 1.20 -1.11
N GLN A 56 -13.20 2.04 -1.45
CA GLN A 56 -14.24 2.48 -0.53
C GLN A 56 -15.19 1.35 -0.13
N ALA A 57 -15.43 0.39 -1.03
CA ALA A 57 -16.29 -0.76 -0.80
C ALA A 57 -15.63 -1.89 0.03
N MET A 58 -14.36 -1.73 0.45
CA MET A 58 -13.72 -2.68 1.37
C MET A 58 -14.40 -2.61 2.73
N ASP A 59 -15.25 -3.60 3.00
CA ASP A 59 -15.98 -3.73 4.27
C ASP A 59 -15.38 -4.87 5.11
N ASN A 60 -14.45 -4.50 5.99
CA ASN A 60 -13.80 -5.38 6.94
C ASN A 60 -13.31 -4.55 8.14
N PRO A 61 -13.30 -5.09 9.37
CA PRO A 61 -12.82 -4.36 10.55
C PRO A 61 -11.36 -3.89 10.47
N PHE A 62 -10.54 -4.55 9.65
CA PHE A 62 -9.11 -4.26 9.49
C PHE A 62 -8.76 -3.80 8.09
N HIS A 63 -9.37 -4.40 7.06
CA HIS A 63 -8.95 -4.12 5.67
C HIS A 63 -9.37 -2.73 5.21
N GLY A 64 -8.51 -2.15 4.39
CA GLY A 64 -8.71 -0.85 3.81
C GLY A 64 -7.64 -0.45 2.82
N ALA A 65 -7.91 0.66 2.14
CA ALA A 65 -6.94 1.34 1.32
C ALA A 65 -7.00 2.84 1.63
N TRP A 66 -5.84 3.40 1.94
CA TRP A 66 -5.70 4.80 2.32
C TRP A 66 -5.02 5.57 1.19
N ALA A 67 -5.52 6.79 0.96
CA ALA A 67 -4.78 7.84 0.28
C ALA A 67 -3.75 8.40 1.25
N VAL A 68 -2.49 8.42 0.83
CA VAL A 68 -1.39 8.97 1.64
C VAL A 68 -1.19 10.41 1.24
N GLN A 69 -1.55 11.34 2.12
CA GLN A 69 -1.42 12.78 1.93
C GLN A 69 -0.25 13.32 2.74
N LEU A 70 0.57 14.17 2.13
CA LEU A 70 1.66 14.87 2.84
C LEU A 70 1.08 16.02 3.67
N LYS A 71 1.56 16.19 4.91
CA LYS A 71 1.26 17.38 5.73
C LYS A 71 1.99 18.60 5.17
N GLU A 72 1.37 19.77 5.23
CA GLU A 72 1.86 21.01 4.59
C GLU A 72 3.30 21.38 4.99
N ALA A 73 3.71 21.04 6.22
CA ALA A 73 5.04 21.30 6.75
C ALA A 73 6.19 20.61 5.96
N VAL A 74 5.88 19.67 5.06
CA VAL A 74 6.84 18.88 4.28
C VAL A 74 7.14 19.51 2.90
N ARG A 75 6.46 20.59 2.50
CA ARG A 75 6.63 21.19 1.16
C ARG A 75 8.01 21.81 0.95
N LEU A 76 8.69 21.38 -0.12
CA LEU A 76 9.98 21.88 -0.60
C LEU A 76 9.87 23.28 -1.23
N LYS A 77 10.95 24.07 -1.03
CA LYS A 77 11.54 25.25 -1.72
C LYS A 77 10.68 26.31 -2.43
N GLU A 78 9.54 26.00 -3.02
CA GLU A 78 8.72 27.00 -3.74
C GLU A 78 7.30 27.11 -3.18
N PRO A 79 6.77 28.34 -3.07
CA PRO A 79 5.43 28.58 -2.57
C PRO A 79 4.40 28.04 -3.56
N ILE A 80 3.44 27.27 -3.04
CA ILE A 80 2.33 26.77 -3.82
C ILE A 80 1.10 27.65 -3.53
N PRO A 81 0.26 27.97 -4.55
CA PRO A 81 -0.95 28.74 -4.35
C PRO A 81 -1.77 28.29 -3.14
N SER A 82 -2.25 29.27 -2.36
CA SER A 82 -3.03 29.12 -1.12
C SER A 82 -4.29 28.24 -1.22
N ASN A 83 -4.64 27.76 -2.41
CA ASN A 83 -5.84 26.95 -2.68
C ASN A 83 -5.53 25.58 -3.28
N THR A 84 -4.28 25.11 -3.20
CA THR A 84 -3.90 23.77 -3.65
C THR A 84 -3.91 22.82 -2.46
N ALA A 85 -4.81 21.84 -2.47
CA ALA A 85 -4.84 20.74 -1.50
C ALA A 85 -3.43 20.14 -1.30
N ALA A 86 -3.14 19.69 -0.08
CA ALA A 86 -1.83 19.11 0.21
C ALA A 86 -1.58 17.88 -0.70
N PRO A 87 -0.36 17.71 -1.24
CA PRO A 87 -0.11 16.73 -2.29
C PRO A 87 -0.29 15.30 -1.77
N LEU A 88 -0.93 14.47 -2.59
CA LEU A 88 -0.97 13.02 -2.39
C LEU A 88 0.38 12.42 -2.78
N ALA A 89 0.84 11.46 -1.98
CA ALA A 89 2.10 10.77 -2.17
C ALA A 89 1.95 9.33 -2.68
N GLY A 90 0.82 8.68 -2.40
CA GLY A 90 0.60 7.29 -2.78
C GLY A 90 -0.59 6.66 -2.09
N THR A 91 -0.55 5.33 -2.00
CA THR A 91 -1.54 4.50 -1.33
C THR A 91 -0.90 3.48 -0.42
N LEU A 92 -1.56 3.20 0.70
CA LEU A 92 -1.34 2.03 1.55
C LEU A 92 -2.56 1.13 1.49
N LEU A 93 -2.34 -0.17 1.44
CA LEU A 93 -3.38 -1.20 1.41
C LEU A 93 -3.15 -2.18 2.56
N LEU A 94 -4.23 -2.58 3.21
CA LEU A 94 -4.31 -3.73 4.09
C LEU A 94 -5.52 -4.55 3.61
N LYS A 95 -5.32 -5.75 3.08
CA LYS A 95 -6.40 -6.50 2.43
C LYS A 95 -6.20 -8.00 2.52
N SER A 96 -7.25 -8.78 2.25
CA SER A 96 -7.06 -10.21 2.05
C SER A 96 -6.20 -10.47 0.81
N ILE A 97 -5.24 -11.37 0.97
CA ILE A 97 -4.39 -11.83 -0.13
C ILE A 97 -4.93 -13.13 -0.73
N PRO A 98 -5.05 -13.24 -2.06
CA PRO A 98 -5.53 -14.46 -2.70
C PRO A 98 -4.50 -15.58 -2.65
N ALA A 99 -4.97 -16.81 -2.41
CA ALA A 99 -4.16 -18.01 -2.59
C ALA A 99 -3.97 -18.31 -4.08
N SER A 100 -2.83 -18.88 -4.44
CA SER A 100 -2.61 -19.45 -5.77
C SER A 100 -3.53 -20.66 -6.00
N GLY A 101 -4.00 -20.84 -7.23
CA GLY A 101 -4.91 -21.89 -7.63
C GLY A 101 -5.20 -21.88 -9.14
N GLU A 102 -5.88 -22.91 -9.62
CA GLU A 102 -6.24 -23.07 -11.04
C GLU A 102 -7.52 -22.31 -11.41
N GLU A 103 -8.45 -22.17 -10.46
CA GLU A 103 -9.73 -21.49 -10.65
C GLU A 103 -9.60 -19.97 -10.54
N LEU A 104 -10.25 -19.26 -11.46
CA LEU A 104 -10.31 -17.80 -11.47
C LEU A 104 -11.76 -17.32 -11.23
N PRO A 105 -11.99 -16.26 -10.41
CA PRO A 105 -10.98 -15.49 -9.69
C PRO A 105 -10.37 -16.27 -8.52
N LEU A 106 -9.10 -15.96 -8.19
CA LEU A 106 -8.42 -16.57 -7.06
C LEU A 106 -9.15 -16.29 -5.75
N GLN A 107 -9.23 -17.29 -4.88
CA GLN A 107 -9.93 -17.21 -3.61
C GLN A 107 -9.03 -16.64 -2.50
N PRO A 108 -9.60 -15.99 -1.47
CA PRO A 108 -8.87 -15.56 -0.29
C PRO A 108 -8.05 -16.69 0.34
N SER A 109 -6.81 -16.41 0.73
CA SER A 109 -5.95 -17.39 1.42
C SER A 109 -6.26 -17.55 2.92
N GLY A 110 -7.05 -16.63 3.48
CA GLY A 110 -7.20 -16.44 4.93
C GLY A 110 -6.16 -15.47 5.52
N ASP A 111 -5.13 -15.10 4.77
CA ASP A 111 -4.08 -14.19 5.23
C ASP A 111 -4.43 -12.73 4.91
N THR A 112 -3.92 -11.82 5.74
CA THR A 112 -4.00 -10.36 5.52
C THR A 112 -2.64 -9.86 5.04
N GLU A 113 -2.66 -9.14 3.92
CA GLU A 113 -1.50 -8.52 3.29
C GLU A 113 -1.50 -7.01 3.50
N ILE A 114 -0.32 -6.47 3.83
CA ILE A 114 0.00 -5.05 3.69
C ILE A 114 0.72 -4.80 2.36
N GLY A 115 0.38 -3.71 1.67
CA GLY A 115 1.03 -3.30 0.42
C GLY A 115 1.01 -1.78 0.22
N TRP A 116 1.88 -1.26 -0.64
CA TRP A 116 2.01 0.18 -0.88
C TRP A 116 2.38 0.49 -2.33
N HIS A 117 1.89 1.62 -2.84
CA HIS A 117 2.31 2.18 -4.12
C HIS A 117 2.48 3.70 -3.97
N PHE A 118 3.63 4.22 -4.35
CA PHE A 118 3.95 5.64 -4.19
C PHE A 118 4.32 6.26 -5.53
N HIS A 119 3.99 7.54 -5.68
CA HIS A 119 4.40 8.30 -6.85
C HIS A 119 5.93 8.44 -6.87
N PRO A 120 6.60 8.32 -8.04
CA PRO A 120 8.06 8.38 -8.13
C PRO A 120 8.69 9.63 -7.50
N ASP A 121 8.04 10.79 -7.61
CA ASP A 121 8.51 12.05 -7.01
C ASP A 121 8.65 11.99 -5.48
N HIS A 122 8.01 11.01 -4.85
CA HIS A 122 7.99 10.83 -3.40
C HIS A 122 8.84 9.63 -2.94
N TRP A 123 9.52 8.94 -3.86
CA TRP A 123 10.44 7.85 -3.52
C TRP A 123 11.69 8.37 -2.81
N GLY A 124 12.33 7.53 -2.00
CA GLY A 124 13.57 7.88 -1.30
C GLY A 124 13.40 8.77 -0.06
N HIS A 125 12.21 9.31 0.20
CA HIS A 125 11.93 10.21 1.34
C HIS A 125 11.46 9.49 2.62
N GLY A 126 11.30 8.16 2.56
CA GLY A 126 10.86 7.34 3.69
C GLY A 126 9.35 7.30 3.94
N TYR A 127 8.53 7.96 3.11
CA TYR A 127 7.08 8.01 3.31
C TYR A 127 6.40 6.64 3.27
N ALA A 128 6.83 5.74 2.38
CA ALA A 128 6.30 4.38 2.34
C ALA A 128 6.54 3.61 3.64
N THR A 129 7.74 3.76 4.23
CA THR A 129 8.09 3.14 5.51
C THR A 129 7.25 3.71 6.65
N GLU A 130 7.13 5.04 6.73
CA GLU A 130 6.32 5.70 7.78
C GLU A 130 4.84 5.32 7.70
N ALA A 131 4.25 5.37 6.51
CA ALA A 131 2.85 5.00 6.31
C ALA A 131 2.61 3.50 6.56
N ALA A 132 3.50 2.62 6.11
CA ALA A 132 3.37 1.18 6.34
C ALA A 132 3.50 0.83 7.82
N ALA A 133 4.41 1.47 8.56
CA ALA A 133 4.53 1.28 10.01
C ALA A 133 3.25 1.70 10.75
N ALA A 134 2.63 2.83 10.36
CA ALA A 134 1.39 3.28 10.96
C ALA A 134 0.21 2.31 10.69
N VAL A 135 0.10 1.78 9.47
CA VAL A 135 -0.93 0.79 9.13
C VAL A 135 -0.68 -0.55 9.83
N LEU A 136 0.58 -0.96 9.99
CA LEU A 136 0.93 -2.18 10.71
C LEU A 136 0.60 -2.08 12.21
N ALA A 137 0.89 -0.94 12.83
CA ALA A 137 0.46 -0.67 14.22
C ALA A 137 -1.08 -0.69 14.33
N TYR A 138 -1.79 -0.03 13.41
CA TYR A 138 -3.25 -0.07 13.35
C TYR A 138 -3.81 -1.50 13.23
N ALA A 139 -3.19 -2.34 12.39
CA ALA A 139 -3.57 -3.74 12.22
C ALA A 139 -3.47 -4.54 13.54
N PHE A 140 -2.37 -4.36 14.27
CA PHE A 140 -2.11 -5.08 15.51
C PHE A 140 -2.89 -4.53 16.71
N ASP A 141 -3.10 -3.21 16.79
CA ASP A 141 -4.03 -2.60 17.74
C ASP A 141 -5.47 -3.09 17.52
N GLY A 142 -5.81 -3.45 16.27
CA GLY A 142 -7.07 -4.10 15.92
C GLY A 142 -7.17 -5.58 16.35
N GLY A 143 -6.06 -6.20 16.75
CA GLY A 143 -6.01 -7.60 17.17
C GLY A 143 -5.67 -8.59 16.05
N LEU A 144 -5.11 -8.15 14.92
CA LEU A 144 -4.46 -9.08 14.01
C LEU A 144 -3.23 -9.68 14.68
N GLU A 145 -3.09 -11.00 14.63
CA GLU A 145 -1.92 -11.70 15.19
C GLU A 145 -0.76 -11.76 14.20
N ARG A 146 -1.06 -11.51 12.91
CA ARG A 146 -0.11 -11.69 11.81
C ARG A 146 -0.51 -10.86 10.60
N VAL A 147 0.47 -10.24 9.96
CA VAL A 147 0.33 -9.54 8.67
C VAL A 147 1.47 -9.98 7.77
N ILE A 148 1.16 -10.27 6.50
CA ILE A 148 2.18 -10.61 5.51
C ILE A 148 2.40 -9.48 4.52
N ALA A 149 3.53 -9.51 3.83
CA ALA A 149 3.73 -8.77 2.59
C ALA A 149 4.38 -9.71 1.58
N VAL A 150 3.96 -9.64 0.32
CA VAL A 150 4.67 -10.32 -0.77
C VAL A 150 5.20 -9.30 -1.76
N THR A 151 6.37 -9.57 -2.31
CA THR A 151 6.99 -8.71 -3.31
C THR A 151 7.51 -9.54 -4.48
N ALA A 152 7.51 -8.98 -5.68
CA ALA A 152 8.24 -9.60 -6.79
C ALA A 152 9.74 -9.71 -6.43
N PRO A 153 10.44 -10.80 -6.79
CA PRO A 153 11.86 -10.98 -6.45
C PRO A 153 12.77 -9.83 -6.88
N ALA A 154 12.46 -9.18 -8.02
CA ALA A 154 13.20 -8.03 -8.51
C ALA A 154 12.87 -6.70 -7.80
N ASN A 155 11.80 -6.63 -6.99
CA ASN A 155 11.35 -5.41 -6.33
C ASN A 155 12.07 -5.19 -4.98
N THR A 156 13.38 -4.98 -5.04
CA THR A 156 14.23 -4.75 -3.86
C THR A 156 13.84 -3.50 -3.08
N ALA A 157 13.21 -2.51 -3.73
CA ALA A 157 12.72 -1.31 -3.05
C ALA A 157 11.59 -1.63 -2.05
N SER A 158 10.63 -2.47 -2.45
CA SER A 158 9.56 -2.92 -1.56
C SER A 158 10.08 -3.82 -0.44
N GLN A 159 11.01 -4.72 -0.76
CA GLN A 159 11.68 -5.57 0.25
C GLN A 159 12.37 -4.73 1.33
N ARG A 160 13.05 -3.64 0.96
CA ARG A 160 13.64 -2.70 1.93
C ARG A 160 12.62 -2.02 2.84
N VAL A 161 11.40 -1.76 2.35
CA VAL A 161 10.33 -1.22 3.20
C VAL A 161 9.88 -2.29 4.20
N CYS A 162 9.65 -3.53 3.76
CA CYS A 162 9.30 -4.65 4.65
C CYS A 162 10.30 -4.81 5.80
N LEU A 163 11.60 -4.81 5.47
CA LEU A 163 12.66 -4.93 6.48
C LEU A 163 12.69 -3.75 7.45
N ARG A 164 12.49 -2.52 6.96
CA ARG A 164 12.52 -1.30 7.81
C ARG A 164 11.34 -1.20 8.76
N ILE A 165 10.20 -1.76 8.41
CA ILE A 165 9.03 -1.82 9.30
C ILE A 165 9.05 -3.05 10.20
N GLY A 166 10.16 -3.80 10.25
CA GLY A 166 10.36 -4.91 11.18
C GLY A 166 9.82 -6.27 10.71
N MET A 167 9.44 -6.42 9.44
CA MET A 167 8.99 -7.72 8.93
C MET A 167 10.17 -8.67 8.73
N THR A 168 9.97 -9.94 9.05
CA THR A 168 10.92 -11.04 8.83
C THR A 168 10.79 -11.57 7.41
N HIS A 169 11.90 -11.71 6.68
CA HIS A 169 11.94 -12.36 5.37
C HIS A 169 11.93 -13.88 5.53
N LEU A 170 10.92 -14.55 4.96
CA LEU A 170 10.72 -16.00 5.06
C LEU A 170 11.16 -16.75 3.78
N GLY A 171 11.78 -16.05 2.83
CA GLY A 171 12.23 -16.60 1.56
C GLY A 171 11.14 -16.60 0.48
N GLN A 172 11.39 -17.36 -0.59
CA GLN A 172 10.52 -17.39 -1.77
C GLN A 172 9.31 -18.29 -1.56
N THR A 173 8.17 -17.87 -2.11
CA THR A 173 6.91 -18.60 -2.08
C THR A 173 6.17 -18.53 -3.41
N LYS A 174 5.33 -19.54 -3.68
CA LYS A 174 4.34 -19.55 -4.77
C LYS A 174 2.90 -19.59 -4.26
N ARG A 175 2.70 -19.38 -2.95
CA ARG A 175 1.40 -19.52 -2.29
C ARG A 175 0.36 -18.47 -2.69
N TYR A 176 0.77 -17.36 -3.29
CA TYR A 176 -0.09 -16.21 -3.55
C TYR A 176 0.00 -15.73 -4.99
N TYR A 177 -1.10 -15.14 -5.48
CA TYR A 177 -1.21 -14.46 -6.79
C TYR A 177 -0.87 -15.30 -8.05
N ASN A 178 -0.72 -16.63 -7.96
CA ASN A 178 -0.15 -17.45 -9.04
C ASN A 178 1.22 -16.93 -9.52
N ALA A 179 2.02 -16.37 -8.60
CA ALA A 179 3.33 -15.78 -8.90
C ALA A 179 4.41 -16.30 -7.94
N THR A 180 5.67 -16.20 -8.33
CA THR A 180 6.80 -16.38 -7.39
C THR A 180 7.07 -15.06 -6.71
N CYS A 181 7.00 -15.03 -5.39
CA CYS A 181 7.18 -13.85 -4.57
C CYS A 181 8.22 -14.07 -3.45
N GLU A 182 8.86 -13.00 -3.00
CA GLU A 182 9.51 -12.97 -1.69
C GLU A 182 8.44 -12.74 -0.61
N LEU A 183 8.44 -13.57 0.44
CA LEU A 183 7.47 -13.51 1.52
C LEU A 183 8.06 -12.83 2.76
N PHE A 184 7.31 -11.89 3.31
CA PHE A 184 7.61 -11.23 4.57
C PHE A 184 6.45 -11.39 5.54
N GLU A 185 6.76 -11.46 6.83
CA GLU A 185 5.78 -11.59 7.89
C GLU A 185 6.11 -10.65 9.06
N ALA A 186 5.08 -10.07 9.65
CA ALA A 186 5.16 -9.40 10.94
C ALA A 186 4.14 -10.01 11.90
N ALA A 187 4.56 -10.11 13.15
CA ALA A 187 3.72 -10.43 14.30
C ALA A 187 3.95 -9.39 15.42
N PRO A 188 2.97 -9.16 16.32
CA PRO A 188 3.06 -8.11 17.35
C PRO A 188 4.30 -8.20 18.26
N ASP A 189 4.76 -9.41 18.56
CA ASP A 189 5.94 -9.70 19.39
C ASP A 189 7.27 -9.32 18.72
N GLN A 190 7.29 -9.17 17.40
CA GLN A 190 8.49 -8.83 16.63
C GLN A 190 8.75 -7.31 16.58
N LEU A 191 7.72 -6.47 16.79
CA LEU A 191 7.82 -5.01 16.67
C LEU A 191 8.25 -4.31 17.96
N HIS A 192 8.18 -5.00 19.09
CA HIS A 192 8.63 -4.51 20.39
C HIS A 192 9.52 -5.55 21.07
N PRO A 193 10.81 -5.69 20.68
CA PRO A 193 11.76 -6.40 21.51
C PRO A 193 11.86 -5.62 22.84
N GLY A 194 11.41 -6.24 23.92
CA GLY A 194 11.46 -5.67 25.27
C GLY A 194 12.87 -5.35 25.75
#